data_AF-A0AAV4QED1-F1
#
_entry.id   AF-A0AAV4QED1-F1
#
_cell.length_a   1.000
_cell.length_b   1.000
_cell.length_c   1.000
_cell.angle_alpha   90.00
_cell.angle_beta   90.00
_cell.angle_gamma   90.00
#
_symmetry.space_group_name_H-M   'P 1'
#
loop_
_entity.id
_entity.type
_entity.pdbx_description
1 polymer ?
#
loop_
_entity_poly.entity_id
_entity_poly.type
_entity_poly.pdbx_seq_one_letter_code
_entity_poly.pdbx_strand_id
1 'polypeptide(L)'
;MYAFRTWPNTDDIHSVGADTLHLHQEIESLKRQLVEREYHILKMETSVLNHVEQYPNGEWEHLQQELEICKDKYERLFDSHKKLQKVNQGLEDKLLKLVDKFETEKNALTKDVADLTNRLVEARLSINDLEEQNVQYRNDCNIAIQLLQCKPSNFVSQKLSSFPSDLQDKVKLHFNHRNQRELPNSRSSPELRTIRVPIPTFPDCNAKVLEERTKERLDKQESCRICWYRRHSLDHRDKTTQTCWPPVALDLHSSNRIVPVHLRDRSESSSSIESFGSRIRNGSVTSTETII
;
A
#
# COMPACT_ATOMS: atom_id res chain seq x y z
N MET A 1 -49.04 -12.53 -125.45
CA MET A 1 -49.75 -12.62 -124.15
C MET A 1 -48.72 -12.36 -123.06
N TYR A 2 -48.99 -11.37 -122.22
CA TYR A 2 -48.12 -10.94 -121.11
C TYR A 2 -48.04 -12.03 -120.03
N ALA A 3 -46.83 -12.39 -119.59
CA ALA A 3 -46.64 -13.21 -118.40
C ALA A 3 -46.87 -12.35 -117.15
N PHE A 4 -48.00 -12.57 -116.48
CA PHE A 4 -48.31 -11.99 -115.18
C PHE A 4 -47.28 -12.50 -114.16
N ARG A 5 -46.41 -11.63 -113.67
CA ARG A 5 -45.63 -11.90 -112.45
C ARG A 5 -46.60 -11.91 -111.27
N THR A 6 -46.81 -13.09 -110.69
CA THR A 6 -47.44 -13.22 -109.37
C THR A 6 -46.48 -12.64 -108.34
N TRP A 7 -46.93 -11.60 -107.64
CA TRP A 7 -46.23 -11.06 -106.48
C TRP A 7 -46.29 -12.09 -105.33
N PRO A 8 -45.26 -12.24 -104.49
CA PRO A 8 -45.33 -13.12 -103.33
C PRO A 8 -46.42 -12.61 -102.36
N ASN A 9 -47.12 -13.54 -101.72
CA ASN A 9 -48.10 -13.24 -100.68
C ASN A 9 -47.46 -12.37 -99.59
N THR A 10 -48.18 -11.31 -99.19
CA THR A 10 -47.77 -10.38 -98.12
C THR A 10 -47.54 -11.07 -96.78
N ASP A 11 -48.14 -12.24 -96.55
CA ASP A 11 -48.01 -12.99 -95.29
C ASP A 11 -46.62 -13.62 -95.09
N ASP A 12 -45.91 -14.01 -96.16
CA ASP A 12 -44.55 -14.57 -96.05
C ASP A 12 -43.49 -13.48 -95.78
N ILE A 13 -43.73 -12.25 -96.24
CA ILE A 13 -42.83 -11.09 -96.03
C ILE A 13 -42.95 -10.58 -94.58
N HIS A 14 -44.14 -10.65 -93.98
CA HIS A 14 -44.36 -10.29 -92.58
C HIS A 14 -43.74 -11.32 -91.60
N SER A 15 -43.77 -12.61 -91.95
CA SER A 15 -43.11 -13.68 -91.16
C SER A 15 -41.59 -13.54 -91.15
N VAL A 16 -40.97 -13.36 -92.32
CA VAL A 16 -39.50 -13.18 -92.45
C VAL A 16 -39.02 -11.87 -91.82
N GLY A 17 -39.81 -10.81 -91.88
CA GLY A 17 -39.52 -9.54 -91.20
C GLY A 17 -39.58 -9.62 -89.67
N ALA A 18 -40.52 -10.41 -89.13
CA ALA A 18 -40.63 -10.66 -87.70
C ALA A 18 -39.47 -11.51 -87.17
N ASP A 19 -39.05 -12.55 -87.90
CA ASP A 19 -37.89 -13.39 -87.56
C ASP A 19 -36.59 -12.58 -87.62
N THR A 20 -36.46 -11.70 -88.62
CA THR A 20 -35.30 -10.79 -88.73
C THR A 20 -35.26 -9.81 -87.55
N LEU A 21 -36.40 -9.25 -87.14
CA LEU A 21 -36.48 -8.35 -85.99
C LEU A 21 -36.16 -9.06 -84.67
N HIS A 22 -36.64 -10.30 -84.49
CA HIS A 22 -36.34 -11.12 -83.32
C HIS A 22 -34.84 -11.42 -83.21
N LEU A 23 -34.20 -11.83 -84.31
CA LEU A 23 -32.75 -12.06 -84.35
C LEU A 23 -31.96 -10.78 -84.04
N HIS A 24 -32.39 -9.60 -84.52
CA HIS A 24 -31.74 -8.34 -84.17
C HIS A 24 -31.88 -8.01 -82.68
N GLN A 25 -33.05 -8.25 -82.08
CA GLN A 25 -33.26 -8.06 -80.64
C GLN A 25 -32.42 -9.04 -79.81
N GLU A 26 -32.31 -10.28 -80.25
CA GLU A 26 -31.47 -11.31 -79.62
C GLU A 26 -29.99 -10.95 -79.70
N ILE A 27 -29.50 -10.51 -80.87
CA ILE A 27 -28.14 -10.01 -81.05
C ILE A 27 -27.85 -8.84 -80.11
N GLU A 28 -28.78 -7.90 -79.97
CA GLU A 28 -28.61 -6.74 -79.09
C GLU A 28 -28.62 -7.13 -77.60
N SER A 29 -29.45 -8.10 -77.23
CA SER A 29 -29.45 -8.69 -75.89
C SER A 29 -28.12 -9.39 -75.59
N LEU A 30 -27.60 -10.19 -76.52
CA LEU A 30 -26.33 -10.89 -76.38
C LEU A 30 -25.15 -9.91 -76.30
N LYS A 31 -25.14 -8.83 -77.09
CA LYS A 31 -24.13 -7.76 -76.97
C LYS A 31 -24.15 -7.08 -75.61
N ARG A 32 -25.35 -6.78 -75.08
CA ARG A 32 -25.48 -6.17 -73.74
C ARG A 32 -24.95 -7.11 -72.66
N GLN A 33 -25.31 -8.39 -72.74
CA GLN A 33 -24.79 -9.42 -71.83
C GLN A 33 -23.27 -9.61 -71.95
N LEU A 34 -22.71 -9.47 -73.15
CA LEU A 34 -21.26 -9.56 -73.37
C LEU A 34 -20.55 -8.40 -72.65
N VAL A 35 -21.00 -7.17 -72.86
CA VAL A 35 -20.43 -5.99 -72.18
C VAL A 35 -20.54 -6.08 -70.66
N GLU A 36 -21.65 -6.58 -70.13
CA GLU A 36 -21.83 -6.79 -68.70
C GLU A 36 -20.84 -7.83 -68.15
N ARG A 37 -20.62 -8.93 -68.88
CA ARG A 37 -19.62 -9.94 -68.51
C ARG A 37 -18.20 -9.41 -68.63
N GLU A 38 -17.87 -8.64 -69.65
CA GLU A 38 -16.56 -7.98 -69.81
C GLU A 38 -16.26 -7.04 -68.65
N TYR A 39 -17.23 -6.21 -68.25
CA TYR A 39 -17.10 -5.36 -67.08
C TYR A 39 -16.90 -6.17 -65.79
N HIS A 40 -17.64 -7.27 -65.63
CA HIS A 40 -17.50 -8.14 -64.47
C HIS A 40 -16.09 -8.79 -64.41
N ILE A 41 -15.58 -9.27 -65.54
CA ILE A 41 -14.23 -9.81 -65.66
C ILE A 41 -13.21 -8.75 -65.27
N LEU A 42 -13.29 -7.54 -65.85
CA LEU A 42 -12.38 -6.45 -65.53
C LEU A 42 -12.38 -6.10 -64.02
N LYS A 43 -13.57 -6.09 -63.40
CA LYS A 43 -13.70 -5.86 -61.96
C LYS A 43 -13.03 -6.97 -61.13
N MET A 44 -13.19 -8.24 -61.52
CA MET A 44 -12.53 -9.36 -60.87
C MET A 44 -11.01 -9.29 -61.05
N GLU A 45 -10.52 -9.02 -62.25
CA GLU A 45 -9.10 -8.86 -62.56
C GLU A 45 -8.48 -7.74 -61.73
N THR A 46 -9.14 -6.58 -61.66
CA THR A 46 -8.69 -5.44 -60.83
C THR A 46 -8.62 -5.83 -59.36
N SER A 47 -9.60 -6.59 -58.85
CA SER A 47 -9.59 -7.07 -57.46
C SER A 47 -8.43 -8.03 -57.19
N VAL A 48 -8.09 -8.91 -58.12
CA VAL A 48 -6.97 -9.85 -57.98
C VAL A 48 -5.64 -9.10 -58.04
N LEU A 49 -5.49 -8.11 -58.93
CA LEU A 49 -4.27 -7.30 -58.99
C LEU A 49 -4.04 -6.52 -57.69
N ASN A 50 -5.08 -5.85 -57.16
CA ASN A 50 -4.99 -5.15 -55.88
C ASN A 50 -4.62 -6.09 -54.72
N HIS A 51 -5.13 -7.33 -54.75
CA HIS A 51 -4.84 -8.35 -53.74
C HIS A 51 -3.37 -8.79 -53.77
N VAL A 52 -2.82 -9.02 -54.97
CA VAL A 52 -1.40 -9.33 -55.16
C VAL A 52 -0.51 -8.15 -54.78
N GLU A 53 -0.92 -6.91 -55.05
CA GLU A 53 -0.19 -5.72 -54.60
C GLU A 53 -0.17 -5.59 -53.07
N GLN A 54 -1.30 -5.88 -52.42
CA GLN A 54 -1.41 -5.87 -50.96
C GLN A 54 -0.59 -7.00 -50.31
N TYR A 55 -0.54 -8.15 -50.98
CA TYR A 55 0.11 -9.37 -50.49
C TYR A 55 1.06 -9.95 -51.54
N PRO A 56 2.21 -9.30 -51.80
CA PRO A 56 3.13 -9.72 -52.87
C PRO A 56 3.72 -11.12 -52.66
N ASN A 57 3.76 -11.58 -51.41
CA ASN A 57 4.21 -12.92 -51.03
C ASN A 57 3.03 -13.85 -50.64
N GLY A 58 1.79 -13.42 -50.89
CA GLY A 58 0.58 -14.10 -50.46
C GLY A 58 0.10 -13.70 -49.06
N GLU A 59 -1.22 -13.69 -48.87
CA GLU A 59 -1.87 -13.34 -47.60
C GLU A 59 -1.40 -14.20 -46.43
N TRP A 60 -1.21 -15.48 -46.69
CA TRP A 60 -0.82 -16.43 -45.67
C TRP A 60 0.55 -16.10 -45.07
N GLU A 61 1.53 -15.73 -45.91
CA GLU A 61 2.86 -15.32 -45.47
C GLU A 61 2.80 -14.02 -44.65
N HIS A 62 1.99 -13.04 -45.08
CA HIS A 62 1.77 -11.81 -44.32
C HIS A 62 1.17 -12.09 -42.93
N LEU A 63 0.10 -12.87 -42.87
CA LEU A 63 -0.55 -13.24 -41.60
C LEU A 63 0.38 -14.05 -40.69
N GLN A 64 1.21 -14.93 -41.26
CA GLN A 64 2.21 -15.67 -40.50
C GLN A 64 3.25 -14.74 -39.87
N GLN A 65 3.72 -13.74 -40.61
CA GLN A 65 4.66 -12.74 -40.10
C GLN A 65 4.03 -11.88 -38.99
N GLU A 66 2.78 -11.43 -39.17
CA GLU A 66 2.06 -10.69 -38.13
C GLU A 66 1.86 -11.52 -36.85
N LEU A 67 1.53 -12.81 -37.01
CA LEU A 67 1.42 -13.74 -35.90
C LEU A 67 2.74 -13.87 -35.16
N GLU A 68 3.86 -14.01 -35.87
CA GLU A 68 5.18 -14.14 -35.27
C GLU A 68 5.59 -12.87 -34.51
N ILE A 69 5.33 -11.69 -35.08
CA ILE A 69 5.54 -10.40 -34.40
C ILE A 69 4.70 -10.33 -33.11
N CYS A 70 3.46 -10.82 -33.13
CA CYS A 70 2.59 -10.82 -31.96
C CYS A 70 3.09 -11.79 -30.89
N LYS A 71 3.59 -12.98 -31.27
CA LYS A 71 4.23 -13.90 -30.33
C LYS A 71 5.46 -13.27 -29.67
N ASP A 72 6.35 -12.66 -30.44
CA ASP A 72 7.53 -11.98 -29.90
C ASP A 72 7.17 -10.89 -28.90
N LYS A 73 6.13 -10.10 -29.20
CA LYS A 73 5.61 -9.08 -28.28
C LYS A 73 5.07 -9.70 -27.01
N TYR A 74 4.33 -10.81 -27.13
CA TYR A 74 3.79 -11.55 -25.99
C TYR A 74 4.91 -12.11 -25.11
N GLU A 75 5.90 -12.78 -25.67
CA GLU A 75 7.03 -13.36 -24.93
C GLU A 75 7.82 -12.29 -24.17
N ARG A 76 8.12 -11.16 -24.81
CA ARG A 76 8.79 -10.02 -24.13
C ARG A 76 7.97 -9.46 -22.98
N LEU A 77 6.66 -9.35 -23.17
CA LEU A 77 5.75 -8.86 -22.13
C LEU A 77 5.65 -9.86 -20.97
N PHE A 78 5.53 -11.15 -21.28
CA PHE A 78 5.49 -12.24 -20.31
C PHE A 78 6.77 -12.28 -19.47
N ASP A 79 7.95 -12.19 -20.10
CA ASP A 79 9.23 -12.14 -19.41
C ASP A 79 9.37 -10.90 -18.51
N SER A 80 8.93 -9.73 -19.00
CA SER A 80 8.90 -8.50 -18.21
C SER A 80 7.99 -8.64 -16.98
N HIS A 81 6.79 -9.19 -17.17
CA HIS A 81 5.85 -9.46 -16.08
C HIS A 81 6.44 -10.45 -15.06
N LYS A 82 7.07 -11.53 -15.52
CA LYS A 82 7.72 -12.53 -14.66
C LYS A 82 8.86 -11.92 -13.84
N LYS A 83 9.65 -11.00 -14.42
CA LYS A 83 10.69 -10.25 -13.68
C LYS A 83 10.07 -9.34 -12.62
N LEU A 84 9.02 -8.61 -12.98
CA LEU A 84 8.30 -7.74 -12.05
C LEU A 84 7.69 -8.52 -10.88
N GLN A 85 7.10 -9.69 -11.16
CA GLN A 85 6.54 -10.57 -10.14
C GLN A 85 7.61 -11.03 -9.13
N LYS A 86 8.82 -11.37 -9.58
CA LYS A 86 9.94 -11.71 -8.68
C LYS A 86 10.36 -10.53 -7.81
N VAL A 87 10.42 -9.32 -8.38
CA VAL A 87 10.74 -8.12 -7.61
C VAL A 87 9.67 -7.85 -6.56
N ASN A 88 8.39 -7.97 -6.94
CA ASN A 88 7.27 -7.74 -6.03
C ASN A 88 7.27 -8.76 -4.87
N GLN A 89 7.47 -10.05 -5.16
CA GLN A 89 7.62 -11.07 -4.12
C GLN A 89 8.76 -10.72 -3.15
N GLY A 90 9.91 -10.27 -3.67
CA GLY A 90 11.02 -9.85 -2.84
C GLY A 90 10.75 -8.59 -2.00
N LEU A 91 9.81 -7.74 -2.40
CA LEU A 91 9.36 -6.59 -1.61
C LEU A 91 8.36 -7.01 -0.53
N GLU A 92 7.42 -7.89 -0.86
CA GLU A 92 6.47 -8.48 0.08
C GLU A 92 7.21 -9.22 1.21
N ASP A 93 8.23 -10.03 0.88
CA ASP A 93 9.06 -10.73 1.86
C ASP A 93 9.82 -9.76 2.78
N LYS A 94 10.29 -8.62 2.24
CA LYS A 94 10.96 -7.58 3.04
C LYS A 94 9.98 -6.85 3.97
N LEU A 95 8.77 -6.58 3.49
CA LEU A 95 7.72 -5.98 4.30
C LEU A 95 7.34 -6.90 5.46
N LEU A 96 7.15 -8.20 5.21
CA LEU A 96 6.87 -9.18 6.26
C LEU A 96 7.97 -9.20 7.32
N LYS A 97 9.25 -9.26 6.92
CA LYS A 97 10.39 -9.22 7.85
C LYS A 97 10.45 -7.93 8.67
N LEU A 98 10.10 -6.78 8.08
CA LEU A 98 10.06 -5.51 8.80
C LEU A 98 8.93 -5.50 9.81
N VAL A 99 7.73 -5.98 9.44
CA VAL A 99 6.60 -6.10 10.35
C VAL A 99 6.93 -6.99 11.54
N ASP A 100 7.51 -8.17 11.30
CA ASP A 100 7.93 -9.09 12.37
C ASP A 100 8.92 -8.41 13.33
N LYS A 101 9.92 -7.72 12.77
CA LYS A 101 10.91 -6.98 13.56
C LYS A 101 10.23 -5.91 14.42
N PHE A 102 9.40 -5.06 13.83
CA PHE A 102 8.72 -4.00 14.59
C PHE A 102 7.75 -4.55 15.63
N GLU A 103 7.10 -5.69 15.37
CA GLU A 103 6.23 -6.33 16.34
C GLU A 103 7.03 -6.86 17.54
N THR A 104 8.20 -7.48 17.30
CA THR A 104 9.09 -7.92 18.38
C THR A 104 9.62 -6.75 19.22
N GLU A 105 10.05 -5.66 18.57
CA GLU A 105 10.52 -4.44 19.26
C GLU A 105 9.39 -3.78 20.06
N LYS A 106 8.20 -3.65 19.46
CA LYS A 106 7.01 -3.13 20.15
C LYS A 106 6.69 -3.96 21.39
N ASN A 107 6.71 -5.29 21.30
CA ASN A 107 6.41 -6.17 22.42
C ASN A 107 7.47 -6.06 23.52
N ALA A 108 8.76 -5.97 23.16
CA ALA A 108 9.85 -5.74 24.09
C ALA A 108 9.70 -4.40 24.83
N LEU A 109 9.47 -3.30 24.10
CA LEU A 109 9.26 -1.98 24.68
C LEU A 109 8.01 -1.93 25.57
N THR A 110 6.93 -2.61 25.15
CA THR A 110 5.69 -2.71 25.96
C THR A 110 5.97 -3.39 27.29
N LYS A 111 6.79 -4.45 27.29
CA LYS A 111 7.23 -5.12 28.51
C LYS A 111 8.08 -4.21 29.38
N ASP A 112 9.06 -3.51 28.80
CA ASP A 112 9.93 -2.59 29.54
C ASP A 112 9.13 -1.46 30.19
N VAL A 113 8.13 -0.91 29.50
CA VAL A 113 7.21 0.09 30.06
C VAL A 113 6.44 -0.46 31.25
N ALA A 114 5.92 -1.69 31.16
CA ALA A 114 5.22 -2.33 32.27
C ALA A 114 6.15 -2.56 33.47
N ASP A 115 7.36 -3.06 33.23
CA ASP A 115 8.36 -3.32 34.28
C ASP A 115 8.80 -2.02 34.97
N LEU A 116 9.05 -0.95 34.21
CA LEU A 116 9.39 0.37 34.77
C LEU A 116 8.21 0.99 35.54
N THR A 117 6.99 0.81 35.05
CA THR A 117 5.78 1.29 35.74
C THR A 117 5.63 0.59 37.09
N ASN A 118 5.85 -0.72 37.15
CA ASN A 118 5.80 -1.48 38.40
C ASN A 118 6.86 -1.00 39.40
N ARG A 119 8.11 -0.85 38.96
CA ARG A 119 9.19 -0.32 39.82
C ARG A 119 8.91 1.10 40.33
N LEU A 120 8.30 1.94 39.50
CA LEU A 120 7.88 3.28 39.91
C LEU A 120 6.82 3.23 41.01
N VAL A 121 5.83 2.34 40.87
CA VAL A 121 4.79 2.14 41.88
C VAL A 121 5.40 1.62 43.18
N GLU A 122 6.27 0.61 43.12
CA GLU A 122 6.99 0.08 44.29
C GLU A 122 7.80 1.16 45.01
N ALA A 123 8.55 1.98 44.27
CA ALA A 123 9.32 3.07 44.84
C ALA A 123 8.41 4.12 45.52
N ARG A 124 7.25 4.43 44.92
CA ARG A 124 6.27 5.34 45.53
C ARG A 124 5.69 4.77 46.82
N LEU A 125 5.37 3.49 46.85
CA LEU A 125 4.89 2.82 48.06
C LEU A 125 5.96 2.88 49.16
N SER A 126 7.22 2.58 48.83
CA SER A 126 8.32 2.66 49.79
C SER A 126 8.54 4.08 50.33
N ILE A 127 8.37 5.12 49.49
CA ILE A 127 8.44 6.51 49.94
C ILE A 127 7.32 6.79 50.96
N ASN A 128 6.08 6.41 50.64
CA ASN A 128 4.94 6.62 51.53
C ASN A 128 5.14 5.93 52.88
N ASP A 129 5.61 4.68 52.88
CA ASP A 129 5.91 3.93 54.11
C ASP A 129 6.97 4.64 54.97
N LEU A 130 8.04 5.16 54.35
CA LEU A 130 9.08 5.91 55.03
C LEU A 130 8.57 7.25 55.56
N GLU A 131 7.69 7.93 54.84
CA GLU A 131 7.05 9.17 55.27
C GLU A 131 6.16 8.92 56.49
N GLU A 132 5.35 7.86 56.49
CA GLU A 132 4.53 7.45 57.64
C GLU A 132 5.38 7.14 58.87
N GLN A 133 6.45 6.34 58.70
CA GLN A 133 7.40 6.06 59.78
C GLN A 133 8.07 7.34 60.28
N ASN A 134 8.41 8.29 59.40
CA ASN A 134 9.01 9.57 59.82
C ASN A 134 8.05 10.39 60.68
N VAL A 135 6.77 10.43 60.31
CA VAL A 135 5.71 11.09 61.10
C VAL A 135 5.56 10.41 62.46
N GLN A 136 5.56 9.08 62.50
CA GLN A 136 5.49 8.32 63.75
C GLN A 136 6.69 8.61 64.65
N TYR A 137 7.91 8.59 64.12
CA TYR A 137 9.12 8.92 64.90
C TYR A 137 9.10 10.35 65.44
N ARG A 138 8.57 11.32 64.66
CA ARG A 138 8.41 12.70 65.15
C ARG A 138 7.40 12.76 66.29
N ASN A 139 6.29 12.02 66.20
CA ASN A 139 5.30 11.94 67.26
C ASN A 139 5.89 11.32 68.53
N ASP A 140 6.59 10.20 68.42
CA ASP A 140 7.25 9.53 69.55
C ASP A 140 8.29 10.45 70.21
N CYS A 141 9.10 11.16 69.41
CA CYS A 141 10.03 12.16 69.93
C CYS A 141 9.31 13.29 70.68
N ASN A 142 8.18 13.78 70.15
CA ASN A 142 7.39 14.81 70.82
C ASN A 142 6.83 14.33 72.15
N ILE A 143 6.32 13.09 72.21
CA ILE A 143 5.85 12.48 73.46
C ILE A 143 7.00 12.37 74.46
N ALA A 144 8.17 11.89 74.04
CA ALA A 144 9.35 11.81 74.90
C ALA A 144 9.76 13.20 75.46
N ILE A 145 9.75 14.23 74.61
CA ILE A 145 10.00 15.62 75.03
C ILE A 145 8.99 16.06 76.09
N GLN A 146 7.68 15.83 75.87
CA GLN A 146 6.63 16.19 76.82
C GLN A 146 6.83 15.49 78.17
N LEU A 147 7.11 14.18 78.16
CA LEU A 147 7.36 13.40 79.38
C LEU A 147 8.58 13.91 80.16
N LEU A 148 9.67 14.27 79.47
CA LEU A 148 10.84 14.89 80.08
C LEU A 148 10.50 16.25 80.72
N GLN A 149 9.63 17.03 80.08
CA GLN A 149 9.22 18.36 80.55
C GLN A 149 8.23 18.32 81.73
N CYS A 150 7.53 17.21 82.00
CA CYS A 150 6.58 17.11 83.12
C CYS A 150 7.24 17.17 84.52
N LYS A 151 8.56 16.97 84.67
CA LYS A 151 9.29 17.04 85.96
C LYS A 151 10.72 17.61 85.82
N PRO A 152 10.87 18.90 85.49
CA PRO A 152 12.18 19.49 85.18
C PRO A 152 13.14 19.52 86.40
N SER A 153 12.60 19.50 87.63
CA SER A 153 13.38 19.50 88.86
C SER A 153 14.11 18.19 89.18
N ASN A 154 13.79 17.08 88.49
CA ASN A 154 14.45 15.79 88.68
C ASN A 154 15.59 15.53 87.67
N PHE A 155 15.78 16.42 86.68
CA PHE A 155 16.82 16.26 85.67
C PHE A 155 18.05 17.10 86.01
N VAL A 156 19.20 16.44 86.13
CA VAL A 156 20.50 17.12 86.27
C VAL A 156 20.95 17.58 84.89
N SER A 157 21.12 18.89 84.70
CA SER A 157 21.70 19.46 83.48
C SER A 157 23.13 18.93 83.27
N GLN A 158 23.31 18.02 82.31
CA GLN A 158 24.64 17.52 81.96
C GLN A 158 25.42 18.61 81.21
N LYS A 159 26.62 18.93 81.69
CA LYS A 159 27.52 19.89 81.04
C LYS A 159 28.13 19.22 79.81
N LEU A 160 28.31 19.94 78.69
CA LEU A 160 29.00 19.39 77.51
C LEU A 160 30.36 18.73 77.84
N SER A 161 31.03 19.22 78.89
CA SER A 161 32.30 18.68 79.38
C SER A 161 32.21 17.27 79.99
N SER A 162 31.02 16.72 80.27
CA SER A 162 30.84 15.37 80.83
C SER A 162 30.74 14.27 79.77
N PHE A 163 30.73 14.60 78.48
CA PHE A 163 30.67 13.62 77.39
C PHE A 163 32.07 13.30 76.84
N PRO A 164 32.31 12.09 76.32
CA PRO A 164 33.50 11.75 75.53
C PRO A 164 33.72 12.74 74.38
N SER A 165 34.99 13.04 74.05
CA SER A 165 35.39 14.06 73.06
C SER A 165 34.69 13.88 71.71
N ASP A 166 34.57 12.64 71.23
CA ASP A 166 33.92 12.32 69.95
C ASP A 166 32.43 12.71 69.91
N LEU A 167 31.74 12.65 71.05
CA LEU A 167 30.35 13.06 71.19
C LEU A 167 30.22 14.57 71.35
N GLN A 168 31.16 15.22 72.05
CA GLN A 168 31.18 16.69 72.14
C GLN A 168 31.29 17.32 70.74
N ASP A 169 32.15 16.77 69.88
CA ASP A 169 32.35 17.31 68.54
C ASP A 169 31.15 17.06 67.62
N LYS A 170 30.49 15.90 67.72
CA LYS A 170 29.23 15.62 67.02
C LYS A 170 28.09 16.55 67.46
N VAL A 171 27.97 16.83 68.76
CA VAL A 171 26.96 17.75 69.31
C VAL A 171 27.23 19.19 68.83
N LYS A 172 28.48 19.66 68.88
CA LYS A 172 28.87 20.98 68.35
C LYS A 172 28.59 21.11 66.86
N LEU A 173 28.90 20.08 66.07
CA LEU A 173 28.59 20.03 64.63
C LEU A 173 27.08 20.11 64.36
N HIS A 174 26.26 19.40 65.12
CA HIS A 174 24.80 19.45 64.99
C HIS A 174 24.22 20.83 65.33
N PHE A 175 24.69 21.48 66.39
CA PHE A 175 24.29 22.85 66.73
C PHE A 175 24.67 23.85 65.63
N ASN A 176 25.87 23.71 65.06
CA ASN A 176 26.33 24.55 63.96
C ASN A 176 25.53 24.33 62.66
N HIS A 177 25.16 23.08 62.35
CA HIS A 177 24.33 22.77 61.18
C HIS A 177 22.87 23.20 61.33
N ARG A 178 22.30 23.17 62.54
CA ARG A 178 20.93 23.64 62.80
C ARG A 178 20.79 25.14 62.56
N ASN A 179 21.79 25.92 62.98
CA ASN A 179 21.81 27.37 62.75
C ASN A 179 21.96 27.76 61.26
N GLN A 180 22.44 26.87 60.38
CA GLN A 180 22.54 27.14 58.94
C GLN A 180 21.25 26.84 58.16
N ARG A 181 20.32 26.04 58.71
CA ARG A 181 19.07 25.65 58.02
C ARG A 181 17.93 26.66 58.20
N GLU A 182 18.07 27.66 59.08
CA GLU A 182 17.04 28.67 59.38
C GLU A 182 17.14 29.94 58.50
N LEU A 183 17.74 29.85 57.30
CA LEU A 183 17.65 30.92 56.29
C LEU A 183 16.44 30.69 55.38
N PRO A 184 15.65 31.73 55.03
CA PRO A 184 14.40 31.56 54.32
C PRO A 184 14.62 31.05 52.90
N ASN A 185 14.03 29.88 52.64
CA ASN A 185 13.36 29.47 51.40
C ASN A 185 13.46 30.47 50.23
N SER A 186 14.61 30.51 49.55
CA SER A 186 14.64 30.91 48.14
C SER A 186 14.47 29.62 47.34
N ARG A 187 13.20 29.33 46.99
CA ARG A 187 12.90 28.49 45.84
C ARG A 187 13.52 29.20 44.63
N SER A 188 14.78 28.89 44.34
CA SER A 188 15.29 29.09 43.00
C SER A 188 14.44 28.21 42.09
N SER A 189 13.78 28.88 41.16
CA SER A 189 13.07 28.30 40.01
C SER A 189 13.81 27.07 39.49
N PRO A 190 13.13 25.99 39.06
CA PRO A 190 13.81 24.94 38.32
C PRO A 190 14.34 25.58 37.04
N GLU A 191 15.62 25.93 37.06
CA GLU A 191 16.36 26.31 35.87
C GLU A 191 16.25 25.10 34.94
N LEU A 192 15.39 25.22 33.94
CA LEU A 192 15.32 24.33 32.79
C LEU A 192 16.71 24.34 32.17
N ARG A 193 17.59 23.47 32.66
CA ARG A 193 18.81 23.11 31.98
C ARG A 193 18.35 22.47 30.69
N THR A 194 18.31 23.28 29.64
CA THR A 194 18.08 22.81 28.29
C THR A 194 19.20 21.83 27.98
N ILE A 195 18.91 20.55 28.12
CA ILE A 195 19.79 19.48 27.68
C ILE A 195 19.81 19.59 26.16
N ARG A 196 20.80 20.28 25.61
CA ARG A 196 21.15 20.16 24.21
C ARG A 196 21.81 18.79 24.04
N VAL A 197 20.98 17.79 23.77
CA VAL A 197 21.46 16.56 23.13
C VAL A 197 22.01 16.95 21.76
N PRO A 198 23.26 16.63 21.43
CA PRO A 198 23.74 16.71 20.06
C PRO A 198 22.83 15.80 19.25
N ILE A 199 21.96 16.38 18.41
CA ILE A 199 21.31 15.61 17.36
C ILE A 199 22.47 15.07 16.53
N PRO A 200 22.61 13.74 16.37
CA PRO A 200 23.56 13.20 15.42
C PRO A 200 23.19 13.83 14.08
N THR A 201 24.00 14.77 13.59
CA THR A 201 23.92 15.19 12.20
C THR A 201 24.37 13.97 11.42
N PHE A 202 23.39 13.12 11.09
CA PHE A 202 23.55 12.04 10.15
C PHE A 202 24.20 12.65 8.90
N PRO A 203 25.28 12.05 8.37
CA PRO A 203 25.98 12.60 7.22
C PRO A 203 25.02 12.84 6.04
N ASP A 204 25.42 13.68 5.08
CA ASP A 204 24.68 14.12 3.88
C ASP A 204 24.17 13.00 2.92
N CYS A 205 24.07 11.75 3.37
CA CYS A 205 23.54 10.63 2.60
C CYS A 205 22.08 10.83 2.20
N ASN A 206 21.25 11.51 3.00
CA ASN A 206 19.87 11.81 2.59
C ASN A 206 19.80 12.85 1.46
N ALA A 207 20.71 13.84 1.45
CA ALA A 207 20.77 14.85 0.38
C ALA A 207 21.20 14.21 -0.94
N LYS A 208 22.24 13.36 -0.90
CA LYS A 208 22.71 12.61 -2.09
C LYS A 208 21.70 11.57 -2.57
N VAL A 209 20.99 10.88 -1.65
CA VAL A 209 19.93 9.92 -2.02
C VAL A 209 18.70 10.62 -2.57
N LEU A 210 18.35 11.82 -2.08
CA LEU A 210 17.28 12.63 -2.68
C LEU A 210 17.70 13.13 -4.07
N GLU A 211 18.94 13.59 -4.23
CA GLU A 211 19.46 14.12 -5.49
C GLU A 211 19.64 13.01 -6.55
N GLU A 212 20.07 11.82 -6.17
CA GLU A 212 20.07 10.65 -7.05
C GLU A 212 18.64 10.22 -7.39
N ARG A 213 17.70 10.21 -6.43
CA ARG A 213 16.28 9.89 -6.72
C ARG A 213 15.60 10.94 -7.58
N THR A 214 15.95 12.22 -7.49
CA THR A 214 15.42 13.26 -8.37
C THR A 214 16.02 13.15 -9.77
N LYS A 215 17.32 12.82 -9.88
CA LYS A 215 17.98 12.54 -11.16
C LYS A 215 17.43 11.29 -11.84
N GLU A 216 17.17 10.21 -11.08
CA GLU A 216 16.50 9.00 -11.56
C GLU A 216 15.05 9.24 -11.99
N ARG A 217 14.35 10.21 -11.35
CA ARG A 217 13.00 10.63 -11.76
C ARG A 217 13.03 11.44 -13.05
N LEU A 218 14.04 12.27 -13.27
CA LEU A 218 14.20 13.07 -14.49
C LEU A 218 14.62 12.20 -15.69
N ASP A 219 15.57 11.27 -15.51
CA ASP A 219 15.97 10.32 -16.57
C ASP A 219 14.82 9.39 -16.99
N LYS A 220 13.95 8.99 -16.05
CA LYS A 220 12.75 8.19 -16.38
C LYS A 220 11.62 9.03 -17.00
N GLN A 221 11.65 10.35 -16.86
CA GLN A 221 10.62 11.25 -17.40
C GLN A 221 10.83 11.56 -18.89
N GLU A 222 12.06 11.45 -19.41
CA GLU A 222 12.33 11.64 -20.84
C GLU A 222 12.05 10.39 -21.70
N SER A 223 11.93 9.20 -21.11
CA SER A 223 11.93 7.96 -21.88
C SER A 223 10.61 7.62 -22.63
N CYS A 224 9.47 8.28 -22.41
CA CYS A 224 8.29 8.11 -23.29
C CYS A 224 7.15 9.10 -23.00
N ARG A 225 7.09 10.25 -23.69
CA ARG A 225 5.95 11.19 -23.63
C ARG A 225 4.61 10.55 -24.04
N ILE A 226 4.64 9.55 -24.93
CA ILE A 226 3.44 8.81 -25.40
C ILE A 226 2.87 7.90 -24.30
N CYS A 227 3.71 7.33 -23.45
CA CYS A 227 3.32 6.40 -22.39
C CYS A 227 2.72 7.15 -21.19
N TRP A 228 3.20 8.35 -20.91
CA TRP A 228 2.68 9.21 -19.84
C TRP A 228 1.24 9.69 -20.13
N TYR A 229 0.96 10.10 -21.36
CA TYR A 229 -0.39 10.52 -21.78
C TYR A 229 -1.39 9.35 -21.78
N ARG A 230 -0.96 8.15 -22.18
CA ARG A 230 -1.81 6.96 -22.19
C ARG A 230 -2.12 6.46 -20.76
N ARG A 231 -1.23 6.68 -19.80
CA ARG A 231 -1.44 6.29 -18.39
C ARG A 231 -2.37 7.24 -17.63
N HIS A 232 -2.25 8.56 -17.84
CA HIS A 232 -3.14 9.53 -17.19
C HIS A 232 -4.55 9.57 -17.80
N SER A 233 -4.72 9.19 -19.07
CA SER A 233 -6.06 9.13 -19.69
C SER A 233 -6.88 7.92 -19.25
N LEU A 234 -6.27 6.90 -18.64
CA LEU A 234 -6.94 5.70 -18.11
C LEU A 234 -7.27 5.80 -16.62
N ASP A 235 -6.74 6.79 -15.89
CA ASP A 235 -6.91 6.88 -14.43
C ASP A 235 -8.23 7.54 -13.99
N HIS A 236 -9.04 8.02 -14.94
CA HIS A 236 -10.33 8.68 -14.67
C HIS A 236 -11.56 7.82 -14.96
N ARG A 237 -11.38 6.56 -15.37
CA ARG A 237 -12.47 5.59 -15.51
C ARG A 237 -12.07 4.29 -14.83
N ASP A 238 -12.90 3.88 -13.87
CA ASP A 238 -12.94 2.56 -13.26
C ASP A 238 -12.09 2.32 -12.00
N LYS A 239 -12.54 2.93 -10.89
CA LYS A 239 -12.27 2.43 -9.53
C LYS A 239 -13.26 1.36 -9.05
N THR A 240 -14.02 0.72 -9.95
CA THR A 240 -15.04 -0.29 -9.59
C THR A 240 -14.94 -1.63 -10.32
N THR A 241 -13.90 -1.87 -11.12
CA THR A 241 -13.66 -3.18 -11.76
C THR A 241 -12.27 -3.69 -11.40
N GLN A 242 -12.14 -4.12 -10.15
CA GLN A 242 -11.03 -4.91 -9.66
C GLN A 242 -10.94 -6.20 -10.50
N THR A 243 -9.79 -6.43 -11.10
CA THR A 243 -9.44 -7.61 -11.90
C THR A 243 -9.50 -8.89 -11.06
N CYS A 244 -10.62 -9.60 -11.14
CA CYS A 244 -10.65 -11.05 -11.01
C CYS A 244 -10.45 -11.62 -12.42
N TRP A 245 -9.29 -12.20 -12.72
CA TRP A 245 -9.15 -13.02 -13.93
C TRP A 245 -9.58 -14.46 -13.60
N PRO A 246 -10.37 -15.11 -14.46
CA PRO A 246 -10.92 -16.43 -14.17
C PRO A 246 -9.79 -17.48 -14.12
N PRO A 247 -9.96 -18.57 -13.35
CA PRO A 247 -9.05 -19.70 -13.41
C PRO A 247 -9.14 -20.34 -14.81
N VAL A 248 -7.99 -20.61 -15.42
CA VAL A 248 -7.89 -21.33 -16.70
C VAL A 248 -8.42 -22.76 -16.48
N ALA A 249 -9.67 -23.01 -16.86
CA ALA A 249 -10.20 -24.34 -17.09
C ALA A 249 -9.98 -24.69 -18.57
N LEU A 250 -8.84 -25.31 -18.87
CA LEU A 250 -8.65 -26.05 -20.12
C LEU A 250 -8.92 -27.52 -19.83
N ASP A 251 -10.16 -27.94 -20.05
CA ASP A 251 -10.49 -29.35 -20.20
C ASP A 251 -10.02 -29.82 -21.58
N LEU A 252 -8.83 -30.42 -21.62
CA LEU A 252 -8.46 -31.34 -22.70
C LEU A 252 -8.02 -32.65 -22.04
N HIS A 253 -8.89 -33.66 -22.14
CA HIS A 253 -8.56 -35.04 -21.83
C HIS A 253 -7.42 -35.52 -22.73
N SER A 254 -6.21 -35.71 -22.20
CA SER A 254 -5.43 -36.96 -22.35
C SER A 254 -4.03 -36.85 -21.71
N SER A 255 -3.77 -37.80 -20.80
CA SER A 255 -2.46 -38.33 -20.36
C SER A 255 -1.24 -37.40 -20.29
N ASN A 256 -0.88 -36.95 -19.09
CA ASN A 256 0.17 -37.62 -18.29
C ASN A 256 0.48 -36.83 -17.01
N ARG A 257 0.74 -37.59 -15.94
CA ARG A 257 0.96 -37.17 -14.55
C ARG A 257 2.10 -36.17 -14.39
N ILE A 258 1.87 -35.10 -13.62
CA ILE A 258 2.85 -34.53 -12.69
C ILE A 258 2.12 -34.14 -11.39
N VAL A 259 2.62 -34.65 -10.27
CA VAL A 259 2.07 -34.53 -8.90
C VAL A 259 2.41 -33.15 -8.29
N PRO A 260 1.52 -32.48 -7.54
CA PRO A 260 1.87 -31.32 -6.73
C PRO A 260 2.34 -31.72 -5.32
N VAL A 261 3.44 -31.09 -4.89
CA VAL A 261 4.03 -31.20 -3.56
C VAL A 261 3.25 -30.33 -2.55
N HIS A 262 2.73 -30.99 -1.51
CA HIS A 262 2.38 -30.51 -0.16
C HIS A 262 1.97 -29.03 0.06
N LEU A 263 0.67 -28.80 0.29
CA LEU A 263 0.19 -27.77 1.22
C LEU A 263 0.19 -28.34 2.65
N ARG A 264 0.75 -27.58 3.60
CA ARG A 264 0.68 -27.84 5.03
C ARG A 264 -0.56 -27.13 5.59
N ASP A 265 -1.40 -27.90 6.28
CA ASP A 265 -2.55 -27.42 7.04
C ASP A 265 -2.15 -26.36 8.09
N ARG A 266 -2.95 -25.30 8.20
CA ARG A 266 -3.00 -24.45 9.38
C ARG A 266 -4.42 -24.51 9.93
N SER A 267 -4.55 -25.34 10.96
CA SER A 267 -5.74 -25.50 11.80
C SER A 267 -6.08 -24.19 12.53
N GLU A 268 -7.32 -23.76 12.38
CA GLU A 268 -7.95 -22.77 13.24
C GLU A 268 -8.33 -23.42 14.57
N SER A 269 -8.02 -22.77 15.68
CA SER A 269 -8.53 -23.10 17.00
C SER A 269 -9.00 -21.80 17.64
N SER A 270 -10.29 -21.55 17.55
CA SER A 270 -10.97 -20.48 18.28
C SER A 270 -11.35 -21.01 19.66
N SER A 271 -10.79 -20.43 20.71
CA SER A 271 -11.27 -20.60 22.08
C SER A 271 -11.93 -19.32 22.56
N SER A 272 -13.20 -19.47 22.92
CA SER A 272 -14.08 -18.50 23.58
C SER A 272 -13.46 -17.82 24.79
N ILE A 273 -13.74 -16.54 24.96
CA ILE A 273 -13.79 -15.91 26.28
C ILE A 273 -15.08 -15.08 26.36
N GLU A 274 -15.90 -15.48 27.31
CA GLU A 274 -17.08 -14.75 27.78
C GLU A 274 -16.64 -13.48 28.51
N SER A 275 -17.39 -12.39 28.36
CA SER A 275 -17.41 -11.35 29.40
C SER A 275 -18.84 -10.87 29.63
N PHE A 276 -19.26 -11.10 30.86
CA PHE A 276 -20.47 -10.63 31.50
C PHE A 276 -20.59 -9.09 31.50
N GLY A 277 -21.84 -8.62 31.42
CA GLY A 277 -22.38 -7.77 32.50
C GLY A 277 -22.47 -6.25 32.31
N SER A 278 -23.64 -5.83 31.80
CA SER A 278 -24.51 -4.79 32.39
C SER A 278 -24.16 -3.29 32.33
N ARG A 279 -24.83 -2.62 31.39
CA ARG A 279 -25.89 -1.59 31.63
C ARG A 279 -25.66 -0.58 32.78
N ILE A 280 -25.37 0.67 32.42
CA ILE A 280 -26.02 1.87 32.98
C ILE A 280 -26.43 2.82 31.86
N ARG A 281 -27.60 3.44 32.05
CA ARG A 281 -28.39 4.25 31.12
C ARG A 281 -28.35 5.72 31.56
N ASN A 282 -28.56 6.60 30.57
CA ASN A 282 -29.03 7.99 30.62
C ASN A 282 -27.99 9.12 30.64
N GLY A 283 -28.21 10.10 29.75
CA GLY A 283 -28.06 11.51 30.13
C GLY A 283 -27.33 12.43 29.15
N SER A 284 -28.11 13.02 28.22
CA SER A 284 -28.04 14.41 27.71
C SER A 284 -26.70 15.16 27.62
N VAL A 285 -26.38 15.55 26.37
CA VAL A 285 -26.09 16.92 25.89
C VAL A 285 -25.82 17.97 26.98
N THR A 286 -24.60 18.52 27.00
CA THR A 286 -24.31 19.97 26.90
C THR A 286 -22.81 20.21 26.66
N SER A 287 -22.53 21.23 25.83
CA SER A 287 -21.24 21.83 25.55
C SER A 287 -20.42 22.16 26.78
N THR A 288 -19.09 22.07 26.67
CA THR A 288 -18.18 23.11 27.16
C THR A 288 -16.80 22.96 26.54
N GLU A 289 -16.38 24.02 25.84
CA GLU A 289 -14.98 24.34 25.58
C GLU A 289 -14.26 24.50 26.91
N THR A 290 -12.99 24.07 26.98
CA THR A 290 -11.98 24.76 27.80
C THR A 290 -10.61 24.53 27.17
N ILE A 291 -10.06 25.61 26.65
CA ILE A 291 -8.64 25.82 26.42
C ILE A 291 -8.04 26.27 27.75
N ILE A 292 -7.06 25.54 28.27
CA ILE A 292 -5.84 26.07 28.91
C ILE A 292 -4.70 25.15 28.48
#